data_AF-A0A932LHX4-F1
#
_entry.id   AF-A0A932LHX4-F1
#
_cell.length_a   1.000
_cell.length_b   1.000
_cell.length_c   1.000
_cell.angle_alpha   90.00
_cell.angle_beta   90.00
_cell.angle_gamma   90.00
#
_symmetry.space_group_name_H-M   'P 1'
#
loop_
_entity.id
_entity.type
_entity.pdbx_description
1 polymer ?
#
loop_
_entity_poly.entity_id
_entity_poly.type
_entity_poly.pdbx_seq_one_letter_code
_entity_poly.pdbx_strand_id
1 'polypeptide(L)'
;MKTRTEIRRLAAVLLLALLLVSGCGSDEDEINSPTGVRLRGLAAMILDYSVNAGKGPPSEEVLKKYMRTSLPGFQLEMNGIDPKDIDSTFISLRDQQPFVVRWGVGLTVSKENTPVLAFEKEGKDGKRLVAFANGKLDIVDETRFQELTAAAKP
;
A
#
# COMPACT_ATOMS: atom_id res chain seq x y z
N MET A 1 16.91 -46.62 -25.33
CA MET A 1 16.65 -46.69 -23.87
C MET A 1 17.42 -45.57 -23.18
N LYS A 2 16.77 -44.46 -22.78
CA LYS A 2 17.40 -43.41 -21.97
C LYS A 2 17.53 -43.93 -20.53
N THR A 3 18.73 -43.92 -19.98
CA THR A 3 19.02 -44.42 -18.62
C THR A 3 18.36 -43.51 -17.57
N ARG A 4 17.86 -44.10 -16.48
CA ARG A 4 17.14 -43.39 -15.38
C ARG A 4 17.92 -42.19 -14.81
N THR A 5 19.24 -42.18 -14.95
CA THR A 5 20.16 -41.13 -14.51
C THR A 5 20.04 -39.85 -15.36
N GLU A 6 19.81 -39.99 -16.67
CA GLU A 6 19.65 -38.86 -17.61
C GLU A 6 18.33 -38.11 -17.35
N ILE A 7 17.27 -38.85 -16.99
CA ILE A 7 15.96 -38.27 -16.66
C ILE A 7 16.03 -37.43 -15.36
N ARG A 8 16.79 -37.90 -14.36
CA ARG A 8 16.99 -37.16 -13.10
C ARG A 8 17.80 -35.89 -13.28
N ARG A 9 18.83 -35.89 -14.14
CA ARG A 9 19.63 -34.70 -14.46
C ARG A 9 18.82 -33.65 -15.23
N LEU A 10 18.00 -34.08 -16.19
CA LEU A 10 17.08 -33.21 -16.92
C LEU A 10 16.02 -32.57 -16.01
N ALA A 11 15.45 -33.33 -15.07
CA ALA A 11 14.47 -32.80 -14.12
C ALA A 11 15.07 -31.75 -13.17
N ALA A 12 16.31 -31.95 -12.71
CA ALA A 12 17.00 -31.00 -11.84
C ALA A 12 17.34 -29.68 -12.54
N VAL A 13 17.73 -29.73 -13.82
CA VAL A 13 17.99 -28.51 -14.63
C VAL A 13 16.69 -27.75 -14.92
N LEU A 14 15.58 -28.46 -15.15
CA LEU A 14 14.28 -27.83 -15.35
C LEU A 14 13.80 -27.11 -14.08
N LEU A 15 13.94 -27.73 -12.91
CA LEU A 15 13.59 -27.12 -11.61
C LEU A 15 14.43 -25.88 -11.30
N LEU A 16 15.72 -25.87 -11.66
CA LEU A 16 16.61 -24.74 -11.44
C LEU A 16 16.32 -23.57 -12.39
N ALA A 17 15.93 -23.86 -13.64
CA ALA A 17 15.51 -22.84 -14.61
C ALA A 17 14.18 -22.15 -14.22
N LEU A 18 13.28 -22.88 -13.53
CA LEU A 18 12.00 -22.33 -13.02
C LEU A 18 12.18 -21.36 -11.84
N LEU A 19 13.31 -21.42 -11.10
CA LEU A 19 13.60 -20.51 -10.00
C LEU A 19 14.16 -19.14 -10.44
N LEU A 20 14.67 -19.05 -11.69
CA LEU A 20 15.28 -17.84 -12.24
C LEU A 20 14.27 -16.85 -12.87
N VAL A 21 12.97 -17.17 -12.88
CA VAL A 21 11.91 -16.30 -13.42
C VAL A 21 11.28 -15.42 -12.33
N SER A 22 11.96 -15.22 -11.20
CA SER A 22 11.51 -14.34 -10.12
C SER A 22 11.66 -12.86 -10.50
N GLY A 23 10.73 -12.39 -11.32
CA GLY A 23 10.03 -11.12 -11.16
C GLY A 23 10.84 -9.82 -11.19
N CYS A 24 11.16 -9.33 -12.39
CA CYS A 24 11.34 -7.90 -12.61
C CYS A 24 9.94 -7.28 -12.87
N GLY A 25 9.17 -7.07 -11.80
CA GLY A 25 7.95 -6.24 -11.88
C GLY A 25 8.36 -4.77 -11.84
N SER A 26 7.72 -3.93 -12.66
CA SER A 26 8.00 -2.50 -12.60
C SER A 26 7.34 -1.87 -11.37
N ASP A 27 7.92 -0.78 -10.85
CA ASP A 27 7.30 -0.05 -9.73
C ASP A 27 5.90 0.47 -10.11
N GLU A 28 5.66 0.77 -11.40
CA GLU A 28 4.35 1.15 -11.95
C GLU A 28 3.31 0.03 -11.78
N ASP A 29 3.69 -1.23 -12.07
CA ASP A 29 2.81 -2.38 -11.89
C ASP A 29 2.48 -2.61 -10.41
N GLU A 30 3.47 -2.42 -9.53
CA GLU A 30 3.28 -2.57 -8.09
C GLU A 30 2.40 -1.43 -7.50
N ILE A 31 2.52 -0.20 -7.98
CA ILE A 31 1.64 0.93 -7.64
C ILE A 31 0.19 0.68 -8.08
N ASN A 32 0.00 -0.03 -9.20
CA ASN A 32 -1.33 -0.36 -9.72
C ASN A 32 -1.83 -1.74 -9.28
N SER A 33 -1.09 -2.44 -8.43
CA SER A 33 -1.47 -3.72 -7.85
C SER A 33 -2.70 -3.61 -6.93
N PRO A 34 -3.32 -4.74 -6.53
CA PRO A 34 -4.39 -4.74 -5.53
C PRO A 34 -4.02 -4.03 -4.21
N THR A 35 -2.77 -4.16 -3.74
CA THR A 35 -2.27 -3.39 -2.58
C THR A 35 -2.26 -1.89 -2.84
N GLY A 36 -1.82 -1.50 -4.04
CA GLY A 36 -1.84 -0.11 -4.49
C GLY A 36 -3.24 0.48 -4.50
N VAL A 37 -4.21 -0.25 -5.04
CA VAL A 37 -5.62 0.15 -5.02
C VAL A 37 -6.13 0.35 -3.58
N ARG A 38 -5.84 -0.60 -2.68
CA ARG A 38 -6.25 -0.49 -1.25
C ARG A 38 -5.62 0.72 -0.58
N LEU A 39 -4.31 0.92 -0.73
CA LEU A 39 -3.62 2.04 -0.11
C LEU A 39 -4.10 3.39 -0.67
N ARG A 40 -4.36 3.47 -1.98
CA ARG A 40 -4.94 4.65 -2.62
C ARG A 40 -6.34 4.95 -2.07
N GLY A 41 -7.19 3.93 -1.98
CA GLY A 41 -8.52 4.06 -1.39
C GLY A 41 -8.46 4.52 0.06
N LEU A 42 -7.60 3.91 0.89
CA LEU A 42 -7.38 4.32 2.27
C LEU A 42 -6.96 5.79 2.39
N ALA A 43 -5.97 6.23 1.58
CA ALA A 43 -5.53 7.62 1.55
C ALA A 43 -6.67 8.57 1.12
N ALA A 44 -7.47 8.19 0.12
CA ALA A 44 -8.63 8.96 -0.31
C ALA A 44 -9.67 9.12 0.82
N MET A 45 -9.93 8.08 1.62
CA MET A 45 -10.86 8.17 2.75
C MET A 45 -10.32 9.07 3.88
N ILE A 46 -9.01 9.03 4.14
CA ILE A 46 -8.36 9.95 5.09
C ILE A 46 -8.53 11.39 4.62
N LEU A 47 -8.28 11.66 3.34
CA LEU A 47 -8.42 12.99 2.75
C LEU A 47 -9.87 13.49 2.78
N ASP A 48 -10.81 12.64 2.39
CA ASP A 48 -12.24 12.95 2.39
C ASP A 48 -12.75 13.28 3.81
N TYR A 49 -12.39 12.46 4.80
CA TYR A 49 -12.67 12.78 6.21
C TYR A 49 -12.08 14.13 6.61
N SER A 50 -10.82 14.37 6.22
CA SER A 50 -10.08 15.56 6.62
C SER A 50 -10.66 16.85 6.04
N VAL A 51 -11.15 16.81 4.80
CA VAL A 51 -11.86 17.92 4.17
C VAL A 51 -13.16 18.22 4.91
N ASN A 52 -13.92 17.18 5.30
CA ASN A 52 -15.19 17.35 5.99
C ASN A 52 -15.04 17.77 7.47
N ALA A 53 -14.03 17.26 8.16
CA ALA A 53 -13.80 17.50 9.59
C ALA A 53 -12.83 18.66 9.89
N GLY A 54 -12.15 19.21 8.87
CA GLY A 54 -11.10 20.22 9.01
C GLY A 54 -9.79 19.70 9.61
N LYS A 55 -9.68 18.39 9.87
CA LYS A 55 -8.49 17.73 10.45
C LYS A 55 -8.50 16.24 10.13
N GLY A 56 -7.31 15.62 10.16
CA GLY A 56 -7.15 14.18 10.00
C GLY A 56 -7.97 13.36 11.00
N PRO A 57 -8.43 12.14 10.62
CA PRO A 57 -9.06 11.23 11.56
C PRO A 57 -8.08 10.91 12.70
N PRO A 58 -8.53 10.94 13.97
CA PRO A 58 -7.63 10.74 15.12
C PRO A 58 -7.25 9.28 15.36
N SER A 59 -7.98 8.33 14.75
CA SER A 59 -7.70 6.90 14.85
C SER A 59 -8.36 6.11 13.72
N GLU A 60 -7.97 4.84 13.61
CA GLU A 60 -8.53 3.88 12.67
C GLU A 60 -10.04 3.68 12.89
N GLU A 61 -10.47 3.55 14.14
CA GLU A 61 -11.86 3.30 14.50
C GLU A 61 -12.76 4.46 14.07
N VAL A 62 -12.26 5.70 14.19
CA VAL A 62 -12.99 6.88 13.75
C VAL A 62 -13.14 6.91 12.23
N LEU A 63 -12.06 6.59 11.50
CA LEU A 63 -12.13 6.53 10.03
C LEU A 63 -13.05 5.39 9.56
N LYS A 64 -12.93 4.20 10.15
CA LYS A 64 -13.80 3.06 9.83
C LYS A 64 -15.26 3.37 10.12
N LYS A 65 -15.56 4.04 11.24
CA LYS A 65 -16.91 4.50 11.56
C LYS A 65 -17.42 5.47 10.49
N TYR A 66 -16.62 6.47 10.12
CA TYR A 66 -16.95 7.42 9.06
C TYR A 66 -17.27 6.73 7.74
N MET A 67 -16.43 5.80 7.30
CA MET A 67 -16.65 5.03 6.06
C MET A 67 -17.96 4.23 6.10
N ARG A 68 -18.31 3.65 7.26
CA ARG A 68 -19.54 2.86 7.42
C ARG A 68 -20.81 3.70 7.51
N THR A 69 -20.74 4.88 8.15
CA THR A 69 -21.95 5.63 8.53
C THR A 69 -22.19 6.89 7.71
N SER A 70 -21.15 7.45 7.11
CA SER A 70 -21.17 8.78 6.51
C SER A 70 -20.95 8.77 5.00
N LEU A 71 -20.33 7.71 4.47
CA LEU A 71 -20.08 7.58 3.04
C LEU A 71 -21.12 6.65 2.39
N PRO A 72 -21.66 7.01 1.22
CA PRO A 72 -22.47 6.09 0.44
C PRO A 72 -21.60 4.98 -0.15
N GLY A 73 -22.16 3.77 -0.27
CA GLY A 73 -21.42 2.59 -0.74
C GLY A 73 -20.73 2.77 -2.09
N PHE A 74 -21.38 3.46 -3.05
CA PHE A 74 -20.78 3.71 -4.36
C PHE A 74 -19.48 4.54 -4.28
N GLN A 75 -19.36 5.44 -3.31
CA GLN A 75 -18.15 6.25 -3.13
C GLN A 75 -16.98 5.39 -2.62
N LEU A 76 -17.25 4.41 -1.76
CA LEU A 76 -16.26 3.42 -1.33
C LEU A 76 -15.81 2.56 -2.53
N GLU A 77 -16.77 2.06 -3.31
CA GLU A 77 -16.50 1.20 -4.47
C GLU A 77 -15.66 1.91 -5.53
N MET A 78 -15.96 3.19 -5.83
CA MET A 78 -15.16 4.01 -6.75
C MET A 78 -13.70 4.18 -6.29
N ASN A 79 -13.43 4.04 -4.99
CA ASN A 79 -12.10 4.09 -4.41
C ASN A 79 -11.50 2.69 -4.19
N GLY A 80 -12.10 1.63 -4.75
CA GLY A 80 -11.61 0.26 -4.64
C GLY A 80 -11.82 -0.37 -3.26
N ILE A 81 -12.78 0.13 -2.48
CA ILE A 81 -13.11 -0.36 -1.14
C ILE A 81 -14.44 -1.11 -1.22
N ASP A 82 -14.47 -2.35 -0.72
CA ASP A 82 -15.72 -3.10 -0.56
C ASP A 82 -16.47 -2.58 0.68
N PRO A 83 -17.69 -2.03 0.54
CA PRO A 83 -18.50 -1.56 1.68
C PRO A 83 -18.80 -2.65 2.71
N LYS A 84 -18.77 -3.93 2.30
CA LYS A 84 -19.05 -5.08 3.18
C LYS A 84 -17.80 -5.56 3.91
N ASP A 85 -16.61 -5.15 3.49
CA ASP A 85 -15.33 -5.57 4.05
C ASP A 85 -14.32 -4.40 4.11
N ILE A 86 -14.70 -3.38 4.86
CA ILE A 86 -13.85 -2.19 5.06
C ILE A 86 -12.53 -2.54 5.75
N ASP A 87 -12.53 -3.54 6.64
CA ASP A 87 -11.36 -3.87 7.46
C ASP A 87 -10.20 -4.39 6.60
N SER A 88 -10.47 -5.11 5.49
CA SER A 88 -9.40 -5.57 4.59
C SER A 88 -8.67 -4.45 3.85
N THR A 89 -9.26 -3.25 3.75
CA THR A 89 -8.61 -2.07 3.14
C THR A 89 -7.38 -1.63 3.91
N PHE A 90 -7.28 -1.97 5.19
CA PHE A 90 -6.17 -1.59 6.08
C PHE A 90 -4.98 -2.56 6.02
N ILE A 91 -5.05 -3.60 5.18
CA ILE A 91 -4.04 -4.66 5.10
C ILE A 91 -3.37 -4.63 3.74
N SER A 92 -2.03 -4.55 3.72
CA SER A 92 -1.25 -4.73 2.50
C SER A 92 -1.25 -6.19 2.08
N LEU A 93 -1.45 -6.44 0.79
CA LEU A 93 -1.31 -7.78 0.22
C LEU A 93 0.14 -8.11 -0.16
N ARG A 94 1.07 -7.13 -0.16
CA ARG A 94 2.49 -7.37 -0.52
C ARG A 94 3.27 -7.89 0.69
N ASP A 95 3.07 -7.30 1.87
CA ASP A 95 3.77 -7.68 3.11
C ASP A 95 2.87 -8.40 4.13
N GLN A 96 1.56 -8.52 3.85
CA GLN A 96 0.55 -9.15 4.72
C GLN A 96 0.44 -8.48 6.11
N GLN A 97 0.93 -7.25 6.25
CA GLN A 97 0.82 -6.46 7.47
C GLN A 97 -0.26 -5.39 7.34
N PRO A 98 -0.81 -4.91 8.47
CA PRO A 98 -1.57 -3.67 8.48
C PRO A 98 -0.71 -2.50 7.95
N PHE A 99 -1.30 -1.64 7.12
CA PHE A 99 -0.67 -0.37 6.78
C PHE A 99 -0.45 0.46 8.05
N VAL A 100 0.67 1.16 8.10
CA VAL A 100 0.90 2.16 9.13
C VAL A 100 0.30 3.48 8.65
N VAL A 101 -0.67 4.00 9.40
CA VAL A 101 -1.34 5.26 9.09
C VAL A 101 -0.90 6.34 10.06
N ARG A 102 -0.65 7.55 9.55
CA ARG A 102 -0.39 8.73 10.37
C ARG A 102 -1.71 9.44 10.69
N TRP A 103 -2.19 9.23 11.91
CA TRP A 103 -3.44 9.79 12.39
C TRP A 103 -3.29 11.25 12.81
N GLY A 104 -4.38 12.02 12.67
CA GLY A 104 -4.46 13.40 13.13
C GLY A 104 -3.58 14.41 12.38
N VAL A 105 -2.89 14.00 11.31
CA VAL A 105 -2.03 14.90 10.52
C VAL A 105 -2.91 15.86 9.70
N GLY A 106 -2.54 17.15 9.69
CA GLY A 106 -3.22 18.17 8.89
C GLY A 106 -2.92 18.05 7.38
N LEU A 107 -3.83 18.52 6.54
CA LEU A 107 -3.70 18.51 5.07
C LEU A 107 -2.80 19.64 4.53
N THR A 108 -1.76 20.05 5.25
CA THR A 108 -0.86 21.09 4.75
C THR A 108 -0.02 20.51 3.61
N VAL A 109 -0.49 20.72 2.38
CA VAL A 109 0.23 20.35 1.16
C VAL A 109 0.98 21.57 0.68
N SER A 110 2.31 21.51 0.66
CA SER A 110 3.14 22.48 -0.07
C SER A 110 3.83 21.79 -1.24
N LYS A 111 4.33 22.60 -2.19
CA LYS A 111 5.10 22.11 -3.34
C LYS A 111 6.40 21.41 -2.89
N GLU A 112 6.99 21.86 -1.79
CA GLU A 112 8.23 21.27 -1.26
C GLU A 112 8.00 20.13 -0.27
N ASN A 113 6.83 20.04 0.37
CA ASN A 113 6.56 19.04 1.40
C ASN A 113 5.11 18.56 1.34
N THR A 114 4.91 17.34 0.82
CA THR A 114 3.62 16.66 0.91
C THR A 114 3.72 15.58 2.01
N PRO A 115 2.89 15.66 3.06
CA PRO A 115 2.89 14.66 4.13
C PRO A 115 2.60 13.25 3.62
N VAL A 116 3.30 12.26 4.18
CA VAL A 116 2.94 10.84 4.06
C VAL A 116 1.73 10.58 4.96
N LEU A 117 0.68 9.98 4.41
CA LEU A 117 -0.54 9.61 5.13
C LEU A 117 -0.50 8.17 5.63
N ALA A 118 -0.07 7.24 4.77
CA ALA A 118 -0.05 5.82 5.08
C ALA A 118 1.04 5.10 4.28
N PHE A 119 1.55 3.98 4.80
CA PHE A 119 2.61 3.20 4.14
C PHE A 119 2.64 1.75 4.62
N GLU A 120 3.34 0.90 3.88
CA GLU A 120 3.58 -0.50 4.26
C GLU A 120 4.49 -0.63 5.48
N LYS A 121 4.13 -1.53 6.39
CA LYS A 121 4.84 -1.70 7.66
C LYS A 121 6.22 -2.31 7.45
N GLU A 122 6.33 -3.32 6.59
CA GLU A 122 7.59 -4.01 6.29
C GLU A 122 7.97 -3.81 4.82
N GLY A 123 6.97 -3.76 3.93
CA GLY A 123 7.20 -3.67 2.49
C GLY A 123 7.66 -4.99 1.88
N LYS A 124 8.14 -4.93 0.63
CA LYS A 124 8.55 -6.08 -0.16
C LYS A 124 9.82 -5.75 -0.93
N ASP A 125 10.76 -6.68 -0.99
CA ASP A 125 12.04 -6.56 -1.72
C ASP A 125 12.86 -5.32 -1.31
N GLY A 126 12.81 -4.95 -0.02
CA GLY A 126 13.53 -3.79 0.52
C GLY A 126 12.92 -2.43 0.16
N LYS A 127 11.73 -2.42 -0.46
CA LYS A 127 10.98 -1.20 -0.79
C LYS A 127 9.61 -1.19 -0.11
N ARG A 128 9.05 0.01 0.11
CA ARG A 128 7.72 0.22 0.70
C ARG A 128 6.84 1.03 -0.23
N LEU A 129 5.59 0.62 -0.35
CA LEU A 129 4.55 1.46 -0.94
C LEU A 129 4.11 2.53 0.07
N VAL A 130 4.03 3.77 -0.39
CA VAL A 130 3.73 4.97 0.42
C VAL A 130 2.66 5.81 -0.25
N ALA A 131 1.71 6.31 0.53
CA ALA A 131 0.69 7.26 0.09
C ALA A 131 0.89 8.65 0.69
N PHE A 132 0.69 9.66 -0.15
CA PHE A 132 0.90 11.06 0.18
C PHE A 132 -0.43 11.84 0.23
N ALA A 133 -0.45 12.97 0.93
CA ALA A 133 -1.62 13.83 1.09
C ALA A 133 -2.11 14.50 -0.20
N ASN A 134 -1.34 14.42 -1.29
CA ASN A 134 -1.76 14.85 -2.63
C ASN A 134 -2.37 13.71 -3.46
N GLY A 135 -2.58 12.53 -2.88
CA GLY A 135 -3.11 11.34 -3.55
C GLY A 135 -2.08 10.52 -4.34
N LYS A 136 -0.82 10.95 -4.40
CA LYS A 136 0.26 10.18 -5.04
C LYS A 136 0.54 8.90 -4.24
N LEU A 137 0.80 7.81 -4.97
CA LEU A 137 1.50 6.64 -4.45
C LEU A 137 2.94 6.59 -4.98
N ASP A 138 3.85 6.04 -4.18
CA ASP A 138 5.23 5.85 -4.57
C ASP A 138 5.79 4.57 -3.95
N ILE A 139 6.79 3.98 -4.60
CA ILE A 139 7.56 2.86 -4.07
C ILE A 139 8.95 3.38 -3.76
N VAL A 140 9.29 3.36 -2.48
CA VAL A 140 10.53 3.95 -1.99
C VAL A 140 11.41 2.89 -1.35
N ASP A 141 12.72 3.00 -1.53
CA ASP A 141 13.67 2.20 -0.77
C ASP A 141 13.76 2.67 0.70
N GLU A 142 14.46 1.89 1.51
CA GLU A 142 14.61 2.16 2.95
C GLU A 142 15.27 3.52 3.23
N THR A 143 16.25 3.94 2.42
CA THR A 143 16.93 5.24 2.58
C THR A 143 15.93 6.39 2.41
N ARG A 144 15.18 6.38 1.30
CA ARG A 144 14.17 7.39 1.02
C ARG A 144 13.03 7.34 2.03
N PHE A 145 12.63 6.16 2.48
CA PHE A 145 11.62 6.00 3.51
C PHE A 145 12.04 6.65 4.84
N GLN A 146 13.30 6.50 5.24
CA GLN A 146 13.86 7.15 6.43
C GLN A 146 13.83 8.68 6.31
N GLU A 147 14.14 9.24 5.13
CA GLU A 147 14.02 10.68 4.90
C GLU A 147 12.57 11.18 5.07
N LEU A 148 11.61 10.47 4.47
CA LEU A 148 10.17 10.80 4.52
C LEU A 148 9.57 10.68 5.93
N THR A 149 10.17 9.86 6.79
CA THR A 149 9.71 9.65 8.18
C THR A 149 10.45 10.54 9.18
N ALA A 150 11.72 10.83 8.96
CA ALA A 150 12.49 11.77 9.78
C ALA A 150 12.03 13.23 9.62
N ALA A 151 11.64 13.63 8.40
CA ALA A 151 11.12 14.96 8.11
C ALA A 151 9.74 15.24 8.75
N ALA A 152 9.09 14.21 9.29
CA ALA A 152 7.76 14.28 9.88
C ALA A 152 7.78 14.35 11.41
N LYS A 153 8.85 14.87 12.02
CA LYS A 153 8.91 15.12 13.47
C LYS A 153 7.71 15.99 13.93
N PRO A 154 7.17 15.72 15.13
CA PRO A 154 5.89 16.23 15.61
C PRO A 154 5.81 17.75 15.68
#